data_AF-A0A973DGF6-F1
#
_entry.id   AF-A0A973DGF6-F1
#
_cell.length_a   1.000
_cell.length_b   1.000
_cell.length_c   1.000
_cell.angle_alpha   90.00
_cell.angle_beta   90.00
_cell.angle_gamma   90.00
#
_symmetry.space_group_name_H-M   'P 1'
#
loop_
_entity.id
_entity.type
_entity.pdbx_description
1 polymer ?
#
loop_
_entity_poly.entity_id
_entity_poly.type
_entity_poly.pdbx_seq_one_letter_code
_entity_poly.pdbx_strand_id
1 'polypeptide(L)' 'MMINQRQRILAFLETAPSGLTSHEAEKKLACARLAARVSELRGLGHPIQDKWIYMRNRYGQKVKIKRYFINKADLT' A
#
# COMPACT_ATOMS: atom_id res chain seq x y z
N MET A 1 -2.31 8.76 -21.67
CA MET A 1 -1.17 8.04 -21.05
C MET A 1 -1.74 6.93 -20.17
N MET A 2 -1.33 5.68 -20.35
CA MET A 2 -1.86 4.56 -19.56
C MET A 2 -1.18 4.55 -18.19
N ILE A 3 -1.95 4.76 -17.10
CA ILE A 3 -1.40 4.76 -15.75
C ILE A 3 -0.95 3.35 -15.37
N ASN A 4 0.33 3.19 -15.04
CA ASN A 4 0.86 1.87 -14.67
C ASN A 4 0.52 1.54 -13.21
N GLN A 5 0.69 0.27 -12.82
CA GLN A 5 0.29 -0.21 -11.49
C GLN A 5 1.01 0.53 -10.35
N ARG A 6 2.30 0.89 -10.52
CA ARG A 6 3.07 1.66 -9.52
C ARG A 6 2.49 3.05 -9.33
N GLN A 7 2.17 3.75 -10.42
CA GLN A 7 1.58 5.09 -10.38
C GLN A 7 0.21 5.08 -9.70
N ARG A 8 -0.64 4.06 -9.95
CA ARG A 8 -1.93 3.93 -9.25
C ARG A 8 -1.77 3.76 -7.74
N ILE A 9 -0.78 2.97 -7.33
CA ILE A 9 -0.48 2.75 -5.91
C ILE A 9 0.05 4.04 -5.27
N LEU A 10 1.01 4.70 -5.91
CA LEU A 10 1.59 5.94 -5.40
C LEU A 10 0.52 7.01 -5.22
N ALA A 11 -0.26 7.29 -6.28
CA ALA A 11 -1.35 8.26 -6.22
C ALA A 11 -2.38 7.95 -5.13
N PHE A 12 -2.66 6.65 -4.89
CA PHE A 12 -3.52 6.24 -3.78
C PHE A 12 -2.86 6.54 -2.43
N LEU A 13 -1.59 6.21 -2.24
CA LEU A 13 -0.89 6.43 -0.96
C LEU A 13 -0.70 7.92 -0.64
N GLU A 14 -0.54 8.77 -1.65
CA GLU A 14 -0.43 10.23 -1.50
C GLU A 14 -1.78 10.86 -1.09
N THR A 15 -2.89 10.34 -1.62
CA THR A 15 -4.24 10.89 -1.37
C THR A 15 -4.93 10.26 -0.16
N ALA A 16 -4.62 9.01 0.17
CA ALA A 16 -5.24 8.26 1.26
C ALA A 16 -4.28 8.07 2.44
N PRO A 17 -4.33 8.94 3.48
CA PRO A 17 -3.41 8.87 4.62
C PRO A 17 -3.58 7.59 5.45
N SER A 18 -4.72 6.90 5.32
CA SER A 18 -4.92 5.60 5.96
C SER A 18 -4.03 4.49 5.37
N GLY A 19 -3.50 4.68 4.17
CA GLY A 19 -2.66 3.70 3.49
C GLY A 19 -3.42 2.49 2.96
N LEU A 20 -2.67 1.43 2.66
CA LEU A 20 -3.18 0.24 1.97
C LEU A 20 -2.53 -1.04 2.51
N THR A 21 -3.33 -2.08 2.69
CA THR A 21 -2.84 -3.46 2.87
C THR A 21 -2.84 -4.21 1.53
N SER A 22 -2.10 -5.31 1.43
CA SER A 22 -2.12 -6.15 0.21
C SER A 22 -3.52 -6.63 -0.16
N HIS A 23 -4.35 -6.96 0.83
CA HIS A 23 -5.75 -7.36 0.62
C HIS A 23 -6.62 -6.21 0.08
N GLU A 24 -6.41 -4.98 0.55
CA GLU A 24 -7.11 -3.81 0.00
C GLU A 24 -6.60 -3.45 -1.40
N ALA A 25 -5.31 -3.63 -1.68
CA ALA A 25 -4.73 -3.38 -2.99
C ALA A 25 -5.27 -4.31 -4.07
N GLU A 26 -5.42 -5.59 -3.73
CA GLU A 26 -6.03 -6.58 -4.61
C GLU A 26 -7.46 -6.15 -4.98
N LYS A 27 -8.27 -5.77 -3.97
CA LYS A 27 -9.68 -5.40 -4.17
C LYS A 27 -9.89 -4.05 -4.85
N LYS A 28 -9.12 -3.02 -4.46
CA LYS A 28 -9.33 -1.63 -4.89
C LYS A 28 -8.54 -1.27 -6.14
N LEU A 29 -7.34 -1.84 -6.31
CA LEU A 29 -6.38 -1.43 -7.34
C LEU A 29 -6.00 -2.57 -8.30
N ALA A 30 -6.61 -3.75 -8.16
CA ALA A 30 -6.25 -4.97 -8.91
C ALA A 30 -4.73 -5.27 -8.82
N CYS A 31 -4.14 -5.11 -7.62
CA CYS A 31 -2.72 -5.34 -7.39
C CYS A 31 -2.49 -6.51 -6.42
N ALA A 32 -2.13 -7.67 -6.95
CA ALA A 32 -1.77 -8.85 -6.16
C ALA A 32 -0.38 -8.75 -5.50
N ARG A 33 0.54 -7.93 -6.06
CA ARG A 33 1.94 -7.83 -5.63
C ARG A 33 2.29 -6.48 -5.01
N LEU A 34 1.45 -5.97 -4.10
CA LEU A 34 1.64 -4.66 -3.46
C LEU A 34 3.05 -4.49 -2.88
N ALA A 35 3.53 -5.45 -2.10
CA ALA A 35 4.85 -5.39 -1.47
C ALA A 35 6.00 -5.19 -2.49
N ALA A 36 5.93 -5.87 -3.65
CA ALA A 36 6.92 -5.69 -4.70
C ALA A 36 6.86 -4.28 -5.30
N ARG A 37 5.65 -3.76 -5.57
CA ARG A 37 5.47 -2.40 -6.09
C ARG A 37 5.94 -1.33 -5.09
N VAL A 38 5.69 -1.53 -3.80
CA VAL A 38 6.20 -0.64 -2.74
C VAL A 38 7.72 -0.68 -2.67
N SER A 39 8.34 -1.86 -2.79
CA SER A 39 9.81 -1.96 -2.83
C SER A 39 10.40 -1.21 -4.01
N GLU A 40 9.78 -1.33 -5.20
CA GLU A 40 10.19 -0.58 -6.39
C GLU A 40 10.04 0.93 -6.16
N LEU A 41 8.93 1.38 -5.58
CA LEU A 41 8.68 2.81 -5.29
C LEU A 41 9.67 3.36 -4.23
N ARG A 42 10.01 2.58 -3.20
CA ARG A 42 11.07 2.96 -2.24
C ARG A 42 12.43 3.09 -2.93
N GLY A 43 12.75 2.19 -3.84
CA GLY A 43 13.98 2.28 -4.66
C GLY A 43 14.02 3.52 -5.56
N LEU A 44 12.85 4.08 -5.92
CA LEU A 44 12.72 5.35 -6.63
C LEU A 44 12.71 6.58 -5.70
N GLY A 45 12.87 6.40 -4.39
CA GLY A 45 12.94 7.50 -3.41
C GLY A 45 11.62 7.91 -2.79
N HIS A 46 10.51 7.20 -3.03
CA HIS A 46 9.24 7.55 -2.40
C HIS A 46 9.22 7.18 -0.90
N PRO A 47 8.76 8.08 0.00
CA PRO A 47 8.84 7.91 1.46
C PRO A 47 7.73 7.00 2.03
N ILE A 48 7.55 5.82 1.45
CA ILE A 48 6.50 4.88 1.86
C ILE A 48 6.90 4.17 3.15
N GLN A 49 6.17 4.42 4.23
CA GLN A 49 6.30 3.77 5.53
C GLN A 49 5.41 2.51 5.62
N ASP A 50 5.65 1.68 6.63
CA ASP A 50 4.79 0.52 6.91
C ASP A 50 4.63 0.21 8.40
N LYS A 51 3.50 -0.40 8.75
CA LYS A 51 3.23 -0.92 10.09
C LYS A 51 2.51 -2.26 10.04
N TRP A 52 2.70 -3.08 11.07
CA TRP A 52 1.91 -4.29 11.24
C TRP A 52 0.54 -3.94 11.81
N ILE A 53 -0.52 -4.48 11.21
CA ILE A 53 -1.87 -4.45 11.75
C ILE A 53 -2.41 -5.87 11.88
N TYR A 54 -3.39 -6.05 12.76
CA TYR A 54 -4.12 -7.30 12.85
C TYR A 54 -5.46 -7.19 12.10
N MET A 55 -5.84 -8.27 11.43
CA MET A 55 -7.12 -8.40 10.73
C MET A 55 -7.65 -9.82 10.92
N ARG A 56 -8.96 -10.02 10.77
CA ARG A 56 -9.54 -11.36 10.66
C ARG A 56 -9.54 -11.81 9.20
N ASN A 57 -9.01 -13.00 8.92
CA ASN A 57 -9.12 -13.60 7.59
C ASN A 57 -10.53 -14.18 7.36
N ARG A 58 -10.77 -14.74 6.16
CA ARG A 58 -12.07 -15.34 5.79
C ARG A 58 -12.50 -16.52 6.67
N TYR A 59 -11.59 -17.09 7.47
CA TYR A 59 -11.83 -18.18 8.40
C TYR A 59 -11.99 -17.67 9.86
N GLY A 60 -12.10 -16.36 10.06
CA GLY A 60 -12.24 -15.75 11.39
C GLY A 60 -10.95 -15.66 12.21
N GLN A 61 -9.82 -16.12 11.68
CA GLN A 61 -8.55 -16.16 12.40
C GLN A 61 -7.88 -14.78 12.39
N LYS A 62 -7.32 -14.38 13.54
CA LYS A 62 -6.54 -13.15 13.68
C LYS A 62 -5.17 -13.33 13.01
N VAL A 63 -4.93 -12.61 11.92
CA VAL A 63 -3.69 -12.62 11.16
C VAL A 63 -3.01 -11.25 11.21
N LYS A 64 -1.68 -11.22 11.07
CA LYS A 64 -0.91 -9.98 10.90
C LYS A 64 -0.72 -9.68 9.41
N ILE A 65 -0.89 -8.43 9.03
CA ILE A 65 -0.62 -7.94 7.67
C ILE A 65 0.05 -6.57 7.73
N LYS A 66 0.91 -6.26 6.76
CA LYS A 66 1.50 -4.93 6.61
C LYS A 66 0.49 -3.94 6.02
N ARG A 67 0.47 -2.74 6.57
CA ARG A 67 -0.20 -1.56 6.03
C ARG A 67 0.86 -0.55 5.63
N TYR A 68 0.86 -0.17 4.35
CA TYR A 68 1.78 0.79 3.75
C TYR A 68 1.11 2.16 3.64
N PHE A 69 1.81 3.23 3.97
CA PHE A 69 1.28 4.60 3.98
C PHE A 69 2.40 5.61 3.73
N ILE A 70 2.04 6.84 3.39
CA ILE A 70 2.97 7.98 3.34
C ILE A 70 2.47 8.98 4.39
N ASN A 71 3.37 9.53 5.23
CA ASN A 71 2.96 10.59 6.14
C ASN A 71 2.80 11.90 5.35
N LYS A 72 1.81 12.72 5.69
CA LYS A 72 1.65 14.03 5.05
C LYS A 72 2.88 14.93 5.21
N ALA A 73 3.62 14.80 6.31
CA ALA A 73 4.87 15.53 6.53
C ALA A 73 5.96 15.17 5.52
N ASP A 74 5.92 13.97 4.94
CA ASP A 74 6.91 13.48 3.97
C ASP A 74 6.58 13.90 2.52
N LEU A 75 5.46 14.60 2.29
CA LEU A 75 5.01 15.11 0.98
C LEU A 75 5.26 16.62 0.80
N THR A 76 5.96 17.26 1.75
CA THR A 76 6.27 18.70 1.77
C THR A 76 7.67 18.95 1.26
#